data_AF-A0AAV6G064-F1
#
_entry.id   AF-A0AAV6G064-F1
#
_cell.length_a   1.000
_cell.length_b   1.000
_cell.length_c   1.000
_cell.angle_alpha   90.00
_cell.angle_beta   90.00
_cell.angle_gamma   90.00
#
_symmetry.space_group_name_H-M   'P 1'
#
loop_
_entity.id
_entity.type
_entity.pdbx_description
1 polymer ?
#
loop_
_entity_poly.entity_id
_entity_poly.type
_entity_poly.pdbx_seq_one_letter_code
_entity_poly.pdbx_strand_id
1 'polypeptide(L)'
;MIPTLSQHQIFSMLLLATLLLNCTLGVWAQDSKTETCCEKKPSPSRIKTEITDCIDHPKTDGCYDAIIFTSQGNQYCTPRRARWVRQKMRELDQEGRPCRKANA
;
A
#
# COMPACT_ATOMS: atom_id res chain seq x y z
N MET A 1 -32.51 35.32 -32.49
CA MET A 1 -31.10 35.75 -32.60
C MET A 1 -30.25 34.68 -31.96
N ILE A 2 -29.44 33.97 -32.74
CA ILE A 2 -28.56 32.89 -32.26
C ILE A 2 -27.19 33.53 -32.01
N PRO A 3 -26.60 33.48 -30.80
CA PRO A 3 -25.27 34.03 -30.59
C PRO A 3 -24.23 33.16 -31.32
N THR A 4 -23.51 33.76 -32.26
CA THR A 4 -22.32 33.19 -32.87
C THR A 4 -21.20 33.19 -31.84
N LEU A 5 -20.97 32.05 -31.19
CA LEU A 5 -19.81 31.86 -30.33
C LEU A 5 -18.53 32.04 -31.17
N SER A 6 -17.69 33.01 -30.80
CA SER A 6 -16.39 33.23 -31.44
C SER A 6 -15.53 31.96 -31.35
N GLN A 7 -14.83 31.62 -32.43
CA GLN A 7 -14.01 30.41 -32.57
C GLN A 7 -13.01 30.23 -31.41
N HIS A 8 -12.50 31.32 -30.83
CA HIS A 8 -11.64 31.29 -29.64
C HIS A 8 -12.33 30.75 -28.38
N GLN A 9 -13.63 31.02 -28.20
CA GLN A 9 -14.40 30.56 -27.05
C GLN A 9 -14.63 29.04 -27.09
N ILE A 10 -14.78 28.49 -28.31
CA ILE A 10 -14.96 27.05 -28.54
C ILE A 10 -13.68 26.28 -28.20
N PHE A 11 -12.51 26.78 -28.64
CA PHE A 11 -11.22 26.15 -28.33
C PHE A 11 -10.90 26.15 -26.82
N SER A 12 -11.20 27.25 -26.13
CA SER A 12 -10.99 27.37 -24.68
C SER A 12 -11.83 26.35 -23.89
N MET A 13 -13.10 26.20 -24.27
CA MET A 13 -14.02 25.24 -23.64
C MET A 13 -13.60 23.78 -23.87
N LEU A 14 -13.11 23.44 -25.07
CA LEU A 14 -12.61 22.10 -25.40
C LEU A 14 -11.33 21.73 -24.61
N LEU A 15 -10.43 22.68 -24.39
CA LEU A 15 -9.21 22.48 -23.58
C LEU A 15 -9.53 22.23 -22.10
N LEU A 16 -10.48 22.99 -21.53
CA LEU A 16 -10.93 22.77 -20.15
C LEU A 16 -11.62 21.42 -19.98
N ALA A 17 -12.45 21.01 -20.93
CA ALA A 17 -13.13 19.71 -20.89
C ALA A 17 -12.15 18.53 -20.96
N THR A 18 -11.11 18.62 -21.79
CA THR A 18 -10.08 17.57 -21.89
C THR A 18 -9.19 17.49 -20.65
N LEU A 19 -8.85 18.62 -20.03
CA LEU A 19 -8.14 18.66 -18.74
C LEU A 19 -8.97 18.01 -17.61
N LEU A 20 -10.27 18.29 -17.55
CA LEU A 20 -11.16 17.70 -16.53
C LEU A 20 -11.39 16.20 -16.73
N LEU A 21 -11.45 15.74 -17.99
CA LEU A 21 -11.66 14.32 -18.32
C LEU A 21 -10.44 13.44 -17.99
N ASN A 22 -9.22 14.00 -18.04
CA ASN A 22 -8.00 13.28 -17.66
C ASN A 22 -7.78 13.19 -16.13
N CYS A 23 -8.46 14.01 -15.34
CA CYS A 23 -8.34 13.97 -13.87
C CYS A 23 -9.12 12.82 -13.22
N THR A 24 -10.09 12.20 -13.91
CA THR A 24 -10.93 11.14 -13.33
C THR A 24 -10.40 9.72 -13.59
N LEU A 25 -9.44 9.56 -14.51
CA LEU A 25 -8.81 8.27 -14.84
C LEU A 25 -7.53 7.99 -14.04
N GLY A 26 -7.30 8.75 -12.96
CA GLY A 26 -6.45 8.28 -11.87
C GLY A 26 -7.11 7.10 -11.17
N VAL A 27 -7.22 5.97 -11.86
CA VAL A 27 -7.48 4.67 -11.24
C VAL A 27 -6.21 4.35 -10.48
N TRP A 28 -6.18 4.74 -9.21
CA TRP A 28 -5.31 4.12 -8.23
C TRP A 28 -5.80 2.67 -8.22
N ALA A 29 -5.09 1.79 -8.91
CA ALA A 29 -5.26 0.36 -8.73
C ALA A 29 -4.88 0.07 -7.27
N GLN A 30 -5.83 0.23 -6.36
CA GLN A 30 -5.80 -0.41 -5.06
C GLN A 30 -6.05 -1.88 -5.35
N ASP A 31 -4.95 -2.56 -5.65
CA ASP A 31 -4.91 -4.01 -5.78
C ASP A 31 -5.37 -4.58 -4.43
N SER A 32 -6.64 -4.95 -4.41
CA SER A 32 -7.39 -5.34 -3.22
C SER A 32 -7.64 -6.83 -3.27
N LYS A 33 -6.59 -7.62 -2.98
CA LYS A 33 -6.61 -8.95 -2.32
C LYS A 33 -5.36 -9.76 -2.70
N THR A 34 -4.46 -9.94 -1.75
CA THR A 34 -3.94 -11.24 -1.26
C THR A 34 -2.73 -10.95 -0.40
N GLU A 35 -2.51 -11.72 0.65
CA GLU A 35 -1.34 -11.60 1.53
C GLU A 35 -0.07 -11.70 0.69
N THR A 36 0.51 -10.55 0.39
CA THR A 36 1.39 -10.40 -0.76
C THR A 36 2.79 -10.81 -0.34
N CYS A 37 3.13 -12.05 -0.67
CA CYS A 37 4.49 -12.59 -0.74
C CYS A 37 5.61 -11.54 -0.68
N CYS A 38 6.57 -11.72 0.24
CA CYS A 38 7.78 -10.92 0.23
C CYS A 38 8.76 -11.43 -0.83
N GLU A 39 8.60 -11.00 -2.08
CA GLU A 39 9.48 -11.39 -3.21
C GLU A 39 10.89 -10.79 -3.10
N LYS A 40 11.01 -9.65 -2.42
CA LYS A 40 12.27 -8.95 -2.21
C LYS A 40 12.80 -9.24 -0.82
N LYS A 41 14.14 -9.25 -0.71
CA LYS A 41 14.83 -9.43 0.57
C LYS A 41 14.31 -8.41 1.60
N PRO A 42 13.80 -8.86 2.76
CA PRO A 42 13.26 -7.95 3.78
C PRO A 42 14.30 -6.96 4.29
N SER A 43 13.87 -5.71 4.47
CA SER A 43 14.74 -4.64 4.98
C SER A 43 14.89 -4.75 6.50
N PRO A 44 16.11 -4.73 7.06
CA PRO A 44 16.32 -4.73 8.51
C PRO A 44 15.97 -3.39 9.16
N SER A 45 15.74 -2.34 8.38
CA SER A 45 15.43 -1.00 8.86
C SER A 45 14.15 -0.98 9.68
N ARG A 46 14.18 -0.27 10.80
CA ARG A 46 13.02 -0.09 11.67
C ARG A 46 12.02 0.86 11.02
N ILE A 47 10.74 0.49 11.08
CA ILE A 47 9.61 1.35 10.74
C ILE A 47 9.45 2.38 11.87
N LYS A 48 9.49 3.68 11.52
CA LYS A 48 9.45 4.78 12.50
C LYS A 48 8.02 5.22 12.86
N THR A 49 7.06 4.78 12.07
CA THR A 49 5.64 5.10 12.20
C THR A 49 4.92 3.99 12.97
N GLU A 50 3.72 4.30 13.46
CA GLU A 50 2.91 3.34 14.22
C GLU A 50 2.60 2.09 13.38
N ILE A 51 2.82 0.92 13.97
CA ILE A 51 2.46 -0.36 13.37
C ILE A 51 1.10 -0.76 13.91
N THR A 52 0.14 -0.97 13.01
CA THR A 52 -1.27 -1.21 13.35
C THR A 52 -1.68 -2.67 13.23
N ASP A 53 -0.96 -3.45 12.41
CA ASP A 53 -1.23 -4.88 12.19
C ASP A 53 0.06 -5.61 11.79
N CYS A 54 0.06 -6.95 11.94
CA CYS A 54 1.16 -7.79 11.51
C CYS A 54 0.70 -9.15 10.99
N ILE A 55 1.38 -9.62 9.94
CA ILE A 55 1.22 -10.94 9.35
C ILE A 55 2.56 -11.69 9.46
N ASP A 56 2.49 -12.88 10.02
CA ASP A 56 3.56 -13.85 10.08
C ASP A 56 3.55 -14.68 8.78
N HIS A 57 4.48 -14.37 7.88
CA HIS A 57 4.57 -14.99 6.55
C HIS A 57 5.75 -15.99 6.53
N PRO A 58 5.49 -17.31 6.43
CA PRO A 58 6.54 -18.31 6.34
C PRO A 58 7.28 -18.23 4.99
N LYS A 59 8.45 -18.88 4.89
CA LYS A 59 9.11 -19.05 3.59
C LYS A 59 8.23 -19.94 2.69
N THR A 60 7.95 -19.48 1.48
CA THR A 60 7.31 -20.25 0.41
C THR A 60 8.15 -20.16 -0.87
N ASP A 61 7.78 -20.90 -1.91
CA ASP A 61 8.49 -20.78 -3.19
C ASP A 61 8.36 -19.35 -3.74
N GLY A 62 9.49 -18.74 -4.12
CA GLY A 62 9.55 -17.33 -4.56
C GLY A 62 9.44 -16.27 -3.45
N CYS A 63 9.10 -16.62 -2.21
CA CYS A 63 8.90 -15.65 -1.10
C CYS A 63 9.91 -15.83 0.03
N TYR A 64 10.40 -14.71 0.56
CA TYR A 64 11.24 -14.71 1.76
C TYR A 64 10.42 -14.93 3.04
N ASP A 65 11.03 -15.62 4.02
CA ASP A 65 10.53 -15.67 5.39
C ASP A 65 10.54 -14.27 6.01
N ALA A 66 9.37 -13.75 6.37
CA ALA A 66 9.24 -12.36 6.78
C ALA A 66 8.06 -12.15 7.75
N ILE A 67 8.13 -11.02 8.44
CA ILE A 67 6.96 -10.43 9.11
C ILE A 67 6.55 -9.23 8.28
N ILE A 68 5.29 -9.22 7.85
CA ILE A 68 4.70 -8.10 7.12
C ILE A 68 4.04 -7.20 8.16
N PHE A 69 4.57 -6.00 8.35
CA PHE A 69 3.94 -4.99 9.21
C PHE A 69 3.11 -4.03 8.39
N THR A 70 1.92 -3.70 8.89
CA THR A 70 1.09 -2.61 8.35
C THR A 70 1.35 -1.35 9.14
N SER A 71 1.69 -0.25 8.45
CA SER A 71 1.90 1.06 9.05
C SER A 71 1.45 2.15 8.08
N GLN A 72 0.62 3.10 8.56
CA GLN A 72 0.03 4.17 7.74
C GLN A 72 -0.61 3.67 6.43
N GLY A 73 -1.27 2.51 6.48
CA GLY A 73 -1.90 1.88 5.30
C GLY A 73 -0.94 1.17 4.34
N ASN A 74 0.37 1.19 4.59
CA ASN A 74 1.38 0.50 3.78
C ASN A 74 1.86 -0.79 4.45
N GLN A 75 2.24 -1.77 3.64
CA GLN A 75 2.82 -3.03 4.10
C GLN A 75 4.34 -3.05 3.92
N TYR A 76 5.05 -3.57 4.92
CA TYR A 76 6.51 -3.63 4.95
C TYR A 76 6.99 -5.04 5.27
N CYS A 77 7.76 -5.63 4.35
CA CYS A 77 8.47 -6.89 4.58
C CYS A 77 9.67 -6.69 5.48
N THR A 78 9.65 -7.31 6.65
CA THR A 78 10.71 -7.19 7.66
C THR A 78 11.28 -8.56 8.04
N PRO A 79 12.59 -8.64 8.34
CA PRO A 79 13.22 -9.91 8.64
C PRO A 79 12.77 -10.41 10.01
N ARG A 80 12.10 -11.57 10.04
CA ARG A 80 11.59 -12.23 11.26
C ARG A 80 12.59 -12.26 12.42
N ARG A 81 13.87 -12.49 12.11
CA ARG A 81 14.93 -12.65 13.11
C ARG A 81 15.47 -11.35 13.67
N ALA A 82 15.15 -10.19 13.09
CA ALA A 82 15.62 -8.91 13.62
C ALA A 82 15.10 -8.66 15.03
N ARG A 83 15.98 -8.13 15.90
CA ARG A 83 15.67 -7.92 17.32
C ARG A 83 14.44 -7.03 17.52
N TRP A 84 14.34 -5.96 16.74
CA TRP A 84 13.23 -5.01 16.83
C TRP A 84 11.90 -5.61 16.34
N VAL A 85 11.94 -6.48 15.32
CA VAL A 85 10.75 -7.17 14.81
C VAL A 85 10.18 -8.07 15.89
N ARG A 86 11.02 -8.95 16.48
CA ARG A 86 10.60 -9.83 17.58
C ARG A 86 10.10 -9.06 18.80
N GLN A 87 10.71 -7.93 19.10
CA GLN A 87 10.23 -7.05 20.17
C GLN A 87 8.84 -6.52 19.83
N LYS A 88 8.64 -5.97 18.62
CA LYS A 88 7.37 -5.38 18.25
C LYS A 88 6.23 -6.40 18.17
N MET A 89 6.51 -7.62 17.70
CA MET A 89 5.54 -8.72 17.72
C MET A 89 5.06 -9.03 19.15
N ARG A 90 5.95 -9.00 20.15
CA ARG A 90 5.57 -9.20 21.55
C ARG A 90 4.76 -8.04 22.10
N GLU A 91 5.11 -6.80 21.76
CA GLU A 91 4.33 -5.61 22.15
C GLU A 91 2.90 -5.73 21.61
N LEU A 92 2.74 -6.07 20.33
CA LEU A 92 1.43 -6.25 19.71
C LEU A 92 0.63 -7.40 20.34
N ASP A 93 1.29 -8.52 20.66
CA ASP A 93 0.67 -9.65 21.38
C ASP A 93 0.16 -9.23 22.77
N GLN A 94 0.96 -8.47 23.52
CA GLN A 94 0.57 -7.91 24.84
C GLN A 94 -0.59 -6.90 24.74
N GLU A 95 -0.69 -6.19 23.61
CA GLU A 95 -1.79 -5.28 23.29
C GLU A 95 -3.05 -6.01 22.78
N GLY A 96 -3.06 -7.34 22.73
CA GLY A 96 -4.20 -8.13 22.24
C GLY A 96 -4.32 -8.16 20.71
N ARG A 97 -3.25 -7.83 19.99
CA ARG A 97 -3.16 -7.79 18.52
C ARG A 97 -2.07 -8.74 18.00
N PRO A 98 -2.14 -10.05 18.29
CA PRO A 98 -1.11 -11.00 17.85
C PRO A 98 -0.98 -11.03 16.32
N CYS A 99 0.22 -11.31 15.82
CA CYS A 99 0.42 -11.44 14.38
C CYS A 99 -0.36 -12.62 13.81
N ARG A 100 -1.16 -12.32 12.78
CA ARG A 100 -1.96 -13.32 12.07
C ARG A 100 -1.04 -14.22 11.26
N LYS A 101 -1.36 -15.50 11.14
CA LYS A 101 -0.67 -16.39 10.20
C LYS A 101 -1.15 -16.07 8.80
N ALA A 102 -0.23 -16.02 7.84
CA ALA A 102 -0.62 -16.00 6.44
C ALA A 102 -1.43 -17.26 6.12
N ASN A 103 -2.52 -17.12 5.37
CA ASN A 103 -3.30 -18.22 4.85
C ASN A 103 -2.47 -18.89 3.75
N ALA A 104 -2.09 -20.14 3.99
CA ALA A 104 -1.36 -20.97 3.03
C ALA A 104 -2.27 -21.45 1.90
#